data_AF-A0A080M415-F1
#
_entry.id   AF-A0A080M415-F1
#
_cell.length_a   1.000
_cell.length_b   1.000
_cell.length_c   1.000
_cell.angle_alpha   90.00
_cell.angle_beta   90.00
_cell.angle_gamma   90.00
#
_symmetry.space_group_name_H-M   'P 1'
#
loop_
_entity.id
_entity.type
_entity.pdbx_description
1 polymer ?
#
loop_
_entity_poly.entity_id
_entity_poly.type
_entity_poly.pdbx_seq_one_letter_code
_entity_poly.pdbx_strand_id
1 'polypeptide(L)'
;MGGSGSGRGYQGGKATTSDMRTLDVRRLQRDGLLQPGRAFGWQWTGNGEEVASIQIRTEVDRVMLSYRSRNNGGEWQSMEYPVYLEWTPCHLGGRRAWFRCPASGCGRRVAILYGGTIFACRHCYRLVYASQREAEDERARRQAEKIRRRLGWPAGIGNPDGGKPKGMHWRTFERLTAAHDACAETSLAGMVKWLESMKRRQSGVCDGGDGW
;
A
#
# COMPACT_ATOMS: atom_id res chain seq x y z
N MET A 1 -12.05 -13.57 2.73
CA MET A 1 -11.67 -12.45 3.60
C MET A 1 -10.37 -12.82 4.31
N GLY A 2 -9.42 -11.89 4.39
CA GLY A 2 -8.03 -12.14 4.77
C GLY A 2 -7.10 -11.38 3.82
N GLY A 3 -7.02 -10.06 4.01
CA GLY A 3 -6.17 -9.18 3.22
C GLY A 3 -4.69 -9.41 3.52
N SER A 4 -3.84 -9.10 2.55
CA SER A 4 -2.38 -9.15 2.68
C SER A 4 -1.91 -8.39 3.91
N GLY A 5 -1.18 -9.06 4.81
CA GLY A 5 -0.51 -8.43 5.95
C GLY A 5 -0.82 -9.00 7.34
N SER A 6 -1.76 -9.93 7.49
CA SER A 6 -2.22 -10.41 8.81
C SER A 6 -1.26 -11.31 9.60
N GLY A 7 0.04 -11.33 9.30
CA GLY A 7 0.96 -12.21 10.03
C GLY A 7 2.46 -11.96 9.89
N ARG A 8 2.93 -11.18 8.92
CA ARG A 8 4.37 -10.85 8.83
C ARG A 8 4.66 -9.55 9.55
N GLY A 9 5.02 -9.67 10.83
CA GLY A 9 5.56 -8.57 11.63
C GLY A 9 6.69 -7.85 10.89
N TYR A 10 6.69 -6.53 11.02
CA TYR A 10 7.61 -5.57 10.41
C TYR A 10 9.08 -5.99 10.56
N GLN A 11 9.65 -6.62 9.53
CA GLN A 11 11.10 -6.87 9.45
C GLN A 11 11.75 -5.67 8.75
N GLY A 12 12.17 -4.70 9.57
CA GLY A 12 12.99 -3.51 9.29
C GLY A 12 13.43 -3.28 7.84
N GLY A 13 12.57 -2.65 7.04
CA GLY A 13 12.92 -2.22 5.69
C GLY A 13 12.02 -1.07 5.24
N LYS A 14 12.41 -0.39 4.14
CA LYS A 14 11.81 0.86 3.67
C LYS A 14 10.28 0.80 3.65
N ALA A 15 9.63 1.83 4.18
CA ALA A 15 8.17 1.96 4.19
C ALA A 15 7.59 1.79 2.78
N THR A 16 6.48 1.07 2.65
CA THR A 16 5.82 0.89 1.36
C THR A 16 4.76 1.96 1.13
N THR A 17 4.38 2.18 -0.13
CA THR A 17 3.33 3.16 -0.48
C THR A 17 1.95 2.83 0.10
N SER A 18 1.67 1.56 0.43
CA SER A 18 0.38 1.14 1.01
C SER A 18 0.27 1.44 2.50
N ASP A 19 1.41 1.56 3.18
CA ASP A 19 1.47 1.76 4.63
C ASP A 19 1.40 3.25 5.01
N MET A 20 1.35 4.13 4.01
CA MET A 20 1.43 5.58 4.16
C MET A 20 0.08 6.26 3.95
N ARG A 21 -0.15 7.34 4.68
CA ARG A 21 -1.30 8.25 4.48
C ARG A 21 -1.14 8.94 3.14
N THR A 22 -2.11 8.82 2.24
CA THR A 22 -2.03 9.39 0.88
C THR A 22 -2.97 10.56 0.66
N LEU A 23 -2.47 11.62 0.06
CA LEU A 23 -3.25 12.73 -0.47
C LEU A 23 -3.18 12.68 -1.99
N ASP A 24 -4.32 12.42 -2.65
CA ASP A 24 -4.42 12.27 -4.11
C ASP A 24 -5.18 13.44 -4.73
N VAL A 25 -4.48 14.27 -5.51
CA VAL A 25 -5.05 15.45 -6.15
C VAL A 25 -6.19 15.10 -7.10
N ARG A 26 -6.18 13.89 -7.69
CA ARG A 26 -7.20 13.46 -8.64
C ARG A 26 -8.51 13.18 -7.92
N ARG A 27 -8.45 12.69 -6.68
CA ARG A 27 -9.64 12.51 -5.85
C ARG A 27 -10.19 13.85 -5.40
N LEU A 28 -9.32 14.77 -4.95
CA LEU A 28 -9.72 16.15 -4.64
C LEU A 28 -10.40 16.84 -5.84
N GLN A 29 -9.83 16.67 -7.04
CA GLN A 29 -10.38 17.25 -8.26
C GLN A 29 -11.75 16.64 -8.61
N ARG A 30 -11.86 15.31 -8.57
CA ARG A 30 -13.11 14.59 -8.86
C ARG A 30 -14.23 14.99 -7.92
N ASP A 31 -13.89 15.20 -6.65
CA ASP A 31 -14.85 15.54 -5.60
C ASP A 31 -15.16 17.05 -5.57
N GLY A 32 -14.63 17.84 -6.52
CA GLY A 32 -14.88 19.28 -6.63
C GLY A 32 -14.20 20.12 -5.53
N LEU A 33 -13.25 19.55 -4.80
CA LEU A 33 -12.61 20.16 -3.63
C LEU A 33 -11.51 21.16 -3.99
N LEU A 34 -11.07 21.18 -5.27
CA LEU A 34 -10.07 22.13 -5.78
C LEU A 34 -10.67 23.48 -6.23
N GLN A 35 -11.90 23.81 -5.81
CA GLN A 35 -12.46 25.15 -5.99
C GLN A 35 -11.89 26.12 -4.93
N PRO A 36 -11.38 27.31 -5.32
CA PRO A 36 -10.86 28.30 -4.39
C PRO A 36 -11.90 28.70 -3.33
N GLY A 37 -11.44 28.89 -2.09
CA GLY A 37 -12.29 29.26 -0.95
C GLY A 37 -12.90 28.08 -0.19
N ARG A 38 -12.76 26.85 -0.68
CA ARG A 38 -13.19 25.66 0.07
C ARG A 38 -12.26 25.34 1.22
N ALA A 39 -12.83 24.92 2.36
CA ALA A 39 -12.12 24.33 3.47
C ALA A 39 -12.81 23.01 3.86
N PHE A 40 -12.03 21.94 4.08
CA PHE A 40 -12.56 20.62 4.35
C PHE A 40 -11.56 19.75 5.11
N GLY A 41 -12.10 18.81 5.89
CA GLY A 41 -11.31 17.74 6.52
C GLY A 41 -11.00 16.63 5.52
N TRP A 42 -9.80 16.06 5.64
CA TRP A 42 -9.38 14.88 4.90
C TRP A 42 -8.91 13.80 5.86
N GLN A 43 -9.55 12.64 5.82
CA GLN A 43 -9.40 11.59 6.82
C GLN A 43 -8.89 10.29 6.18
N TRP A 44 -8.12 9.53 6.96
CA TRP A 44 -7.73 8.17 6.63
C TRP A 44 -8.30 7.22 7.66
N THR A 45 -9.01 6.19 7.20
CA THR A 45 -9.58 5.14 8.05
C THR A 45 -8.79 3.84 7.91
N GLY A 46 -8.51 3.18 9.03
CA GLY A 46 -7.93 1.82 9.09
C GLY A 46 -8.82 0.94 9.94
N ASN A 47 -9.24 -0.22 9.43
CA ASN A 47 -10.18 -1.14 10.11
C ASN A 47 -11.49 -0.48 10.60
N GLY A 48 -11.94 0.59 9.95
CA GLY A 48 -13.16 1.32 10.33
C GLY A 48 -12.95 2.45 11.35
N GLU A 49 -11.74 2.61 11.89
CA GLU A 49 -11.40 3.69 12.83
C GLU A 49 -10.63 4.81 12.12
N GLU A 50 -10.84 6.06 12.56
CA GLU A 50 -10.07 7.20 12.07
C GLU A 50 -8.62 7.11 12.57
N VAL A 51 -7.69 6.99 11.63
CA VAL A 51 -6.24 6.84 11.90
C VAL A 51 -5.52 8.19 11.90
N ALA A 52 -6.05 9.16 11.15
CA ALA A 52 -5.59 10.54 11.13
C ALA A 52 -6.54 11.41 10.31
N SER A 53 -6.48 12.71 10.56
CA SER A 53 -7.12 13.73 9.75
C SER A 53 -6.24 14.97 9.58
N ILE A 54 -6.42 15.65 8.45
CA ILE A 54 -5.84 16.97 8.19
C ILE A 54 -6.94 17.93 7.74
N GLN A 55 -6.74 19.22 7.96
CA GLN A 55 -7.57 20.27 7.36
C GLN A 55 -6.90 20.78 6.09
N ILE A 56 -7.70 20.98 5.05
CA ILE A 56 -7.24 21.48 3.76
C ILE A 56 -8.07 22.71 3.39
N ARG A 57 -7.39 23.80 3.03
CA ARG A 57 -8.02 24.99 2.44
C ARG A 57 -7.50 25.19 1.03
N THR A 58 -8.40 25.27 0.06
CA THR A 58 -8.04 25.45 -1.34
C THR A 58 -7.97 26.93 -1.68
N GLU A 59 -6.85 27.35 -2.27
CA GLU A 59 -6.65 28.66 -2.88
C GLU A 59 -6.55 28.52 -4.41
N VAL A 60 -6.29 29.61 -5.12
CA VAL A 60 -6.30 29.64 -6.59
C VAL A 60 -5.26 28.68 -7.20
N ASP A 61 -4.05 28.66 -6.68
CA ASP A 61 -2.89 27.96 -7.22
C ASP A 61 -2.25 26.98 -6.23
N ARG A 62 -2.88 26.75 -5.07
CA ARG A 62 -2.35 25.89 -4.01
C ARG A 62 -3.44 25.37 -3.09
N VAL A 63 -3.09 24.35 -2.32
CA VAL A 63 -3.84 23.93 -1.14
C VAL A 63 -2.99 24.18 0.10
N MET A 64 -3.59 24.77 1.12
CA MET A 64 -2.99 24.93 2.44
C MET A 64 -3.32 23.69 3.26
N LEU A 65 -2.28 22.98 3.71
CA LEU A 65 -2.44 21.85 4.61
C LEU A 65 -2.23 22.34 6.04
N SER A 66 -3.15 21.99 6.95
CA SER A 66 -3.08 22.28 8.37
C SER A 66 -3.34 21.01 9.19
N TYR A 67 -2.38 20.61 10.01
CA TYR A 67 -2.48 19.42 10.86
C TYR A 67 -1.44 19.42 11.98
N ARG A 68 -1.57 18.47 12.90
CA ARG A 68 -0.56 18.23 13.94
C ARG A 68 0.20 16.94 13.63
N SER A 69 1.52 16.97 13.79
CA SER A 69 2.38 15.80 13.61
C SER A 69 3.32 15.63 14.80
N ARG A 70 3.71 14.40 15.10
CA ARG A 70 4.77 14.10 16.07
C ARG A 70 5.60 12.94 15.55
N ASN A 71 6.92 13.00 15.73
CA ASN A 71 7.82 11.89 15.42
C ASN A 71 8.13 11.11 16.71
N ASN A 72 7.96 9.78 16.69
CA ASN A 72 8.47 8.83 17.71
C ASN A 72 8.31 9.27 19.18
N GLY A 73 7.11 9.70 19.60
CA GLY A 73 6.84 10.06 20.99
C GLY A 73 7.29 11.47 21.39
N GLY A 74 7.84 12.26 20.47
CA GLY A 74 8.14 13.68 20.69
C GLY A 74 6.89 14.56 20.76
N GLU A 75 7.12 15.86 20.93
CA GLU A 75 6.06 16.86 21.03
C GLU A 75 5.26 17.00 19.74
N TRP A 76 3.99 17.35 19.91
CA TRP A 76 3.10 17.66 18.79
C TRP A 76 3.47 19.01 18.18
N GLN A 77 3.87 18.98 16.92
CA GLN A 77 4.15 20.17 16.13
C GLN A 77 2.94 20.52 15.26
N SER A 78 2.56 21.79 15.28
CA SER A 78 1.58 22.32 14.33
C SER A 78 2.25 22.53 12.99
N MET A 79 1.64 21.99 11.95
CA MET A 79 2.13 22.05 10.58
C MET A 79 1.12 22.85 9.76
N GLU A 80 1.55 23.97 9.19
CA GLU A 80 0.76 24.75 8.25
C GLU A 80 1.64 25.21 7.09
N TYR A 81 1.35 24.75 5.89
CA TYR A 81 2.16 25.10 4.71
C TYR A 81 1.40 24.90 3.39
N PRO A 82 1.82 25.62 2.33
CA PRO A 82 1.24 25.47 1.00
C PRO A 82 1.77 24.25 0.25
N VAL A 83 0.89 23.64 -0.54
CA VAL A 83 1.23 22.70 -1.62
C VAL A 83 0.69 23.28 -2.92
N TYR A 84 1.59 23.68 -3.81
CA TYR A 84 1.22 24.29 -5.08
C TYR A 84 0.58 23.29 -6.04
N LEU A 85 -0.38 23.77 -6.81
CA LEU A 85 -1.10 23.06 -7.84
C LEU A 85 -0.56 23.45 -9.21
N GLU A 86 -0.41 22.46 -10.09
CA GLU A 86 -0.13 22.66 -11.50
C GLU A 86 -1.23 22.00 -12.34
N TRP A 87 -1.58 22.62 -13.47
CA TRP A 87 -2.64 22.17 -14.34
C TRP A 87 -2.10 21.84 -15.72
N THR A 88 -2.44 20.66 -16.24
CA THR A 88 -2.11 20.27 -17.62
C THR A 88 -3.41 20.12 -18.42
N PRO A 89 -3.51 20.66 -19.65
CA PRO A 89 -4.69 20.42 -20.50
C PRO A 89 -4.82 18.93 -20.86
N CYS A 90 -6.06 18.47 -21.03
CA CYS A 90 -6.37 17.12 -21.47
C CYS A 90 -6.84 17.11 -22.93
N HIS A 91 -6.42 16.12 -23.73
CA HIS A 91 -6.78 16.00 -25.14
C HIS A 91 -8.30 15.96 -25.41
N LEU A 92 -9.07 15.36 -24.50
CA LEU A 92 -10.54 15.24 -24.62
C LEU A 92 -11.29 16.37 -23.87
N GLY A 93 -10.61 17.49 -23.58
CA GLY A 93 -11.16 18.61 -22.83
C GLY A 93 -10.89 18.55 -21.32
N GLY A 94 -10.99 19.70 -20.67
CA GLY A 94 -10.70 19.86 -19.25
C GLY A 94 -9.21 19.98 -18.93
N ARG A 95 -8.88 19.91 -17.63
CA ARG A 95 -7.52 20.04 -17.11
C ARG A 95 -7.27 18.96 -16.08
N ARG A 96 -6.02 18.52 -15.94
CA ARG A 96 -5.58 17.59 -14.91
C ARG A 96 -4.76 18.34 -13.87
N ALA A 97 -5.19 18.26 -12.62
CA ALA A 97 -4.46 18.80 -11.49
C ALA A 97 -3.25 17.92 -11.13
N TRP A 98 -2.21 18.56 -10.64
CA TRP A 98 -1.01 17.96 -10.09
C TRP A 98 -0.56 18.73 -8.86
N PHE A 99 0.04 18.04 -7.89
CA PHE A 99 0.79 18.69 -6.83
C PHE A 99 2.23 18.96 -7.27
N ARG A 100 2.80 20.06 -6.78
CA ARG A 100 4.25 20.26 -6.69
C ARG A 100 4.70 19.78 -5.33
N CYS A 101 5.66 18.84 -5.30
CA CYS A 101 6.20 18.32 -4.06
C CYS A 101 6.77 19.47 -3.20
N PRO A 102 6.28 19.68 -1.96
CA PRO A 102 6.68 20.81 -1.12
C PRO A 102 8.03 20.59 -0.42
N ALA A 103 8.61 19.38 -0.52
CA ALA A 103 9.92 19.10 0.06
C ALA A 103 10.99 20.01 -0.56
N SER A 104 11.84 20.58 0.29
CA SER A 104 12.93 21.48 -0.12
C SER A 104 13.79 20.84 -1.21
N GLY A 105 14.01 21.58 -2.31
CA GLY A 105 14.79 21.11 -3.46
C GLY A 105 14.13 20.05 -4.34
N CYS A 106 12.87 19.64 -4.09
CA CYS A 106 12.19 18.64 -4.92
C CYS A 106 11.34 19.26 -6.04
N GLY A 107 10.27 19.98 -5.71
CA GLY A 107 9.38 20.64 -6.68
C GLY A 107 8.70 19.75 -7.73
N ARG A 108 8.88 18.42 -7.68
CA ARG A 108 8.39 17.49 -8.70
C ARG A 108 6.88 17.51 -8.81
N ARG A 109 6.38 17.43 -10.05
CA ARG A 109 4.97 17.27 -10.38
C ARG A 109 4.51 15.84 -10.08
N VAL A 110 3.58 15.66 -9.16
CA VAL A 110 3.07 14.34 -8.73
C VAL A 110 1.57 14.35 -8.48
N ALA A 111 0.92 13.20 -8.67
CA ALA A 111 -0.51 13.06 -8.38
C ALA A 111 -0.78 12.76 -6.90
N ILE A 112 0.16 12.10 -6.22
CA ILE A 112 0.02 11.62 -4.86
C ILE A 112 1.16 12.16 -4.00
N LEU A 113 0.81 12.73 -2.86
CA LEU A 113 1.72 12.99 -1.76
C LEU A 113 1.47 11.95 -0.65
N TYR A 114 2.54 11.58 0.04
CA TYR A 114 2.53 10.63 1.15
C TYR A 114 2.79 11.41 2.43
N GLY A 115 2.05 11.12 3.49
CA GLY A 115 2.15 11.79 4.78
C GLY A 115 3.15 11.10 5.70
N GLY A 116 4.14 11.86 6.17
CA GLY A 116 5.03 11.57 7.28
C GLY A 116 5.07 12.78 8.23
N THR A 117 6.26 13.32 8.51
CA THR A 117 6.37 14.64 9.18
C THR A 117 5.77 15.76 8.30
N ILE A 118 6.07 15.72 7.00
CA ILE A 118 5.45 16.55 5.97
C ILE A 118 4.70 15.67 4.96
N PHE A 119 3.96 16.26 4.02
CA PHE A 119 3.46 15.58 2.84
C PHE A 119 4.48 15.74 1.72
N ALA A 120 5.04 14.64 1.23
CA ALA A 120 6.05 14.68 0.16
C ALA A 120 5.87 13.55 -0.84
N CYS A 121 6.55 13.65 -1.98
CA CYS A 121 6.46 12.63 -3.02
C CYS A 121 7.17 11.33 -2.60
N ARG A 122 6.83 10.22 -3.28
CA ARG A 122 7.47 8.91 -3.09
C ARG A 122 9.00 8.95 -3.15
N HIS A 123 9.56 9.84 -3.97
CA HIS A 123 11.02 9.92 -4.18
C HIS A 123 11.72 10.56 -2.98
N CYS A 124 11.11 11.60 -2.37
CA CYS A 124 11.63 12.22 -1.15
C CYS A 124 11.64 11.21 0.01
N TYR A 125 10.57 10.42 0.11
CA TYR A 125 10.48 9.36 1.12
C TYR A 125 11.15 8.04 0.73
N ARG A 126 11.78 7.97 -0.45
CA ARG A 126 12.42 6.75 -0.98
C ARG A 126 11.50 5.51 -0.86
N LEU A 127 10.19 5.72 -1.05
CA LEU A 127 9.17 4.68 -0.91
C LEU A 127 9.29 3.69 -2.05
N VAL A 128 9.15 2.43 -1.71
CA VAL A 128 9.03 1.32 -2.67
C VAL A 128 7.57 0.93 -2.81
N TYR A 129 7.19 0.45 -3.99
CA TYR A 129 5.87 -0.14 -4.15
C TYR A 129 5.77 -1.42 -3.33
N ALA A 130 4.60 -1.70 -2.75
CA ALA A 130 4.36 -2.93 -2.01
C ALA A 130 4.69 -4.19 -2.85
N SER A 131 4.46 -4.14 -4.16
CA SER A 131 4.83 -5.21 -5.11
C SER A 131 6.34 -5.45 -5.24
N GLN A 132 7.18 -4.45 -4.96
CA GLN A 132 8.64 -4.58 -4.94
C GLN A 132 9.15 -5.24 -3.64
N ARG A 133 8.33 -5.25 -2.59
CA ARG A 133 8.63 -5.85 -1.29
C ARG A 133 7.85 -7.15 -1.03
N GLU A 134 7.04 -7.54 -2.00
CA GLU A 134 6.37 -8.81 -1.96
C GLU A 134 7.40 -9.93 -2.00
N ALA A 135 7.49 -10.67 -0.91
CA ALA A 135 8.32 -11.86 -0.84
C ALA A 135 7.87 -12.86 -1.92
N GLU A 136 8.84 -13.58 -2.48
CA GLU A 136 8.62 -14.48 -3.61
C GLU A 136 7.44 -15.44 -3.39
N ASP A 137 7.27 -15.89 -2.15
CA ASP A 137 6.20 -16.78 -1.72
C ASP A 137 4.81 -16.14 -1.72
N GLU A 138 4.68 -14.87 -1.35
CA GLU A 138 3.41 -14.13 -1.40
C GLU A 138 3.04 -13.80 -2.85
N ARG A 139 4.04 -13.51 -3.70
CA ARG A 139 3.83 -13.31 -5.14
C ARG A 139 3.36 -14.58 -5.80
N ALA A 140 4.01 -15.69 -5.48
CA ALA A 140 3.62 -17.02 -5.94
C ALA A 140 2.21 -17.37 -5.46
N ARG A 141 1.88 -17.07 -4.19
CA ARG A 141 0.53 -17.26 -3.64
C ARG A 141 -0.54 -16.55 -4.45
N ARG A 142 -0.32 -15.26 -4.76
CA ARG A 142 -1.27 -14.46 -5.54
C ARG A 142 -1.42 -14.97 -6.97
N GLN A 143 -0.32 -15.42 -7.58
CA GLN A 143 -0.34 -15.96 -8.94
C GLN A 143 -1.13 -17.27 -8.98
N ALA A 144 -0.94 -18.16 -8.00
CA ALA A 144 -1.74 -19.38 -7.84
C ALA A 144 -3.24 -19.05 -7.69
N GLU A 145 -3.62 -18.13 -6.80
CA GLU A 145 -5.01 -17.67 -6.64
C GLU A 145 -5.63 -17.11 -7.93
N LYS A 146 -4.85 -16.35 -8.71
CA LYS A 146 -5.30 -15.82 -10.01
C LYS A 146 -5.60 -16.95 -10.99
N ILE A 147 -4.80 -18.01 -10.97
CA ILE A 147 -5.00 -19.19 -11.80
C ILE A 147 -6.23 -19.98 -11.32
N ARG A 148 -6.37 -20.23 -10.00
CA ARG A 148 -7.55 -20.89 -9.42
C ARG A 148 -8.84 -20.19 -9.84
N ARG A 149 -8.88 -18.86 -9.75
CA ARG A 149 -10.02 -18.05 -10.21
C ARG A 149 -10.31 -18.23 -11.70
N ARG A 150 -9.27 -18.28 -12.53
CA ARG A 150 -9.40 -18.49 -13.98
C ARG A 150 -9.91 -19.90 -14.32
N LEU A 151 -9.55 -20.89 -13.49
CA LEU A 151 -10.00 -22.27 -13.60
C LEU A 151 -11.34 -22.53 -12.88
N GLY A 152 -11.92 -21.52 -12.22
CA GLY A 152 -13.16 -21.68 -11.46
C GLY A 152 -13.02 -22.57 -10.22
N TRP A 153 -11.79 -22.76 -9.72
CA TRP A 153 -11.53 -23.57 -8.53
C TRP A 153 -11.81 -22.80 -7.24
N PRO A 154 -12.13 -23.49 -6.13
CA PRO A 154 -12.33 -22.86 -4.82
C PRO A 154 -11.09 -22.04 -4.41
N ALA A 155 -11.28 -20.82 -3.90
CA ALA A 155 -10.17 -19.98 -3.46
C ALA A 155 -9.40 -20.60 -2.28
N GLY A 156 -8.09 -20.41 -2.20
CA GLY A 156 -7.22 -20.99 -1.18
C GLY A 156 -6.33 -22.10 -1.73
N ILE A 157 -5.00 -21.95 -1.61
CA ILE A 157 -4.01 -22.97 -2.06
C ILE A 157 -4.14 -24.28 -1.28
N GLY A 158 -4.62 -24.25 -0.04
CA GLY A 158 -4.89 -25.46 0.74
C GLY A 158 -6.21 -26.16 0.39
N ASN A 159 -7.02 -25.61 -0.51
CA ASN A 159 -8.27 -26.22 -0.94
C ASN A 159 -8.03 -27.14 -2.15
N PRO A 160 -8.83 -28.22 -2.28
CA PRO A 160 -8.65 -29.17 -3.38
C PRO A 160 -8.78 -28.49 -4.75
N ASP A 161 -8.03 -29.00 -5.71
CA ASP A 161 -8.11 -28.56 -7.09
C ASP A 161 -9.40 -29.05 -7.76
N GLY A 162 -9.90 -28.27 -8.71
CA GLY A 162 -11.09 -28.61 -9.47
C GLY A 162 -10.78 -29.23 -10.83
N GLY A 163 -11.85 -29.61 -11.54
CA GLY A 163 -11.75 -30.05 -12.92
C GLY A 163 -11.50 -28.91 -13.91
N LYS A 164 -11.33 -29.29 -15.18
CA LYS A 164 -11.19 -28.37 -16.31
C LYS A 164 -12.50 -27.62 -16.60
N PRO A 165 -12.47 -26.28 -16.77
CA PRO A 165 -13.64 -25.52 -17.19
C PRO A 165 -14.17 -25.90 -18.56
N LYS A 166 -15.49 -25.84 -18.72
CA LYS A 166 -16.16 -26.02 -20.03
C LYS A 166 -15.64 -24.98 -21.03
N GLY A 167 -15.31 -25.42 -22.24
CA GLY A 167 -14.82 -24.55 -23.32
C GLY A 167 -13.33 -24.22 -23.27
N MET A 168 -12.58 -24.66 -22.25
CA MET A 168 -11.12 -24.52 -22.23
C MET A 168 -10.47 -25.64 -23.06
N HIS A 169 -9.34 -25.36 -23.73
CA HIS A 169 -8.54 -26.41 -24.40
C HIS A 169 -7.67 -27.17 -23.36
N TRP A 170 -7.53 -28.49 -23.50
CA TRP A 170 -6.76 -29.33 -22.55
C TRP A 170 -5.32 -28.82 -22.35
N ARG A 171 -4.60 -28.53 -23.44
CA ARG A 171 -3.27 -27.91 -23.38
C ARG A 171 -3.21 -26.59 -22.60
N THR A 172 -4.27 -25.77 -22.63
CA THR A 172 -4.31 -24.52 -21.86
C THR A 172 -4.57 -24.81 -20.38
N PHE A 173 -5.44 -25.78 -20.10
CA PHE A 173 -5.72 -26.24 -18.75
C PHE A 173 -4.44 -26.81 -18.09
N GLU A 174 -3.78 -27.78 -18.73
CA GLU A 174 -2.54 -28.38 -18.24
C GLU A 174 -1.45 -27.34 -17.98
N ARG A 175 -1.25 -26.38 -18.90
CA ARG A 175 -0.29 -25.30 -18.71
C ARG A 175 -0.63 -24.41 -17.51
N LEU A 176 -1.91 -24.12 -17.29
CA LEU A 176 -2.35 -23.32 -16.14
C LEU A 176 -2.19 -24.10 -14.84
N THR A 177 -2.53 -25.39 -14.82
CA THR A 177 -2.33 -26.28 -13.67
C THR A 177 -0.85 -26.37 -13.30
N ALA A 178 0.04 -26.65 -14.27
CA ALA A 178 1.48 -26.69 -14.01
C ALA A 178 2.02 -25.34 -13.47
N ALA A 179 1.53 -24.21 -14.00
CA ALA A 179 1.89 -22.90 -13.49
C ALA A 179 1.33 -22.62 -12.08
N HIS A 180 0.14 -23.17 -11.76
CA HIS A 180 -0.43 -23.12 -10.41
C HIS A 180 0.42 -23.92 -9.43
N ASP A 181 0.79 -25.15 -9.77
CA ASP A 181 1.50 -26.06 -8.87
C ASP A 181 2.89 -25.52 -8.52
N ALA A 182 3.63 -25.02 -9.51
CA ALA A 182 4.92 -24.35 -9.28
C ALA A 182 4.79 -23.11 -8.36
N CYS A 183 3.71 -22.34 -8.53
CA CYS A 183 3.43 -21.19 -7.67
C CYS A 183 2.99 -21.61 -6.25
N ALA A 184 2.20 -22.67 -6.12
CA ALA A 184 1.74 -23.22 -4.86
C ALA A 184 2.91 -23.78 -4.05
N GLU A 185 3.81 -24.52 -4.68
CA GLU A 185 5.02 -25.07 -4.07
C GLU A 185 5.95 -23.96 -3.55
N THR A 186 6.21 -22.94 -4.37
CA THR A 186 7.01 -21.77 -3.99
C THR A 186 6.39 -21.03 -2.79
N SER A 187 5.06 -20.91 -2.78
CA SER A 187 4.32 -20.30 -1.67
C SER A 187 4.41 -21.12 -0.39
N LEU A 188 4.19 -22.44 -0.46
CA LEU A 188 4.29 -23.34 0.70
C LEU A 188 5.71 -23.34 1.27
N ALA A 189 6.74 -23.42 0.42
CA ALA A 189 8.13 -23.43 0.85
C ALA A 189 8.50 -22.15 1.62
N GLY A 190 8.03 -20.98 1.17
CA GLY A 190 8.23 -19.72 1.90
C GLY A 190 7.47 -19.66 3.23
N MET A 191 6.27 -20.25 3.29
CA MET A 191 5.48 -20.35 4.53
C MET A 191 6.16 -21.26 5.56
N VAL A 192 6.71 -22.40 5.13
CA VAL A 192 7.47 -23.33 5.98
C VAL A 192 8.70 -22.65 6.56
N LYS A 193 9.52 -21.98 5.73
CA LYS A 193 10.70 -21.21 6.19
C LYS A 193 10.33 -20.14 7.22
N TRP A 194 9.18 -19.49 7.04
CA TRP A 194 8.68 -18.50 8.00
C TRP A 194 8.23 -19.14 9.33
N LEU A 195 7.51 -20.25 9.30
CA LEU A 195 7.10 -21.01 10.49
C LEU A 195 8.33 -21.49 11.29
N GLU A 196 9.35 -22.01 10.62
CA GLU A 196 10.62 -22.39 11.25
C GLU A 196 11.34 -21.20 11.88
N SER A 197 11.36 -20.06 11.19
CA SER A 197 11.96 -18.83 11.74
C SER A 197 11.21 -18.31 12.96
N MET A 198 9.89 -18.52 13.06
CA MET A 198 9.12 -18.16 14.25
C MET A 198 9.39 -19.11 15.41
N LYS A 199 9.40 -20.42 15.17
CA LYS A 199 9.74 -21.41 16.20
C LYS A 199 11.12 -21.11 16.81
N ARG A 200 12.13 -20.81 15.97
CA ARG A 200 13.48 -20.41 16.43
C ARG A 200 13.50 -19.15 17.29
N ARG A 201 12.63 -18.16 17.03
CA ARG A 201 12.52 -16.95 17.86
C ARG A 201 11.80 -17.21 19.19
N GLN A 202 10.86 -18.14 19.20
CA GLN A 202 10.11 -18.51 20.40
C GLN A 202 10.96 -19.36 21.36
N SER A 203 11.86 -20.20 20.84
CA SER A 203 12.82 -20.98 21.63
C SER A 203 13.96 -20.14 22.26
N GLY A 204 14.20 -18.91 21.79
CA GLY A 204 15.24 -18.03 22.34
C GLY A 204 14.81 -17.19 23.56
N VAL A 205 13.57 -17.35 24.05
CA VAL A 205 12.99 -16.58 25.16
C VAL A 205 12.94 -17.39 26.47
N CYS A 206 13.38 -18.65 26.50
CA CYS A 206 13.23 -19.53 27.66
C CYS A 206 14.51 -19.80 28.50
N ASP A 207 15.71 -19.35 28.11
CA ASP A 207 16.95 -19.59 28.89
C ASP A 207 17.33 -18.37 29.77
N GLY A 208 16.46 -18.03 30.72
CA GLY A 208 16.71 -16.97 31.69
C GLY A 208 15.93 -17.16 32.98
N GLY A 209 16.05 -18.34 33.60
CA GLY A 209 15.44 -18.67 34.88
C GLY A 209 16.38 -19.47 35.77
N ASP A 210 16.82 -18.80 36.83
CA ASP A 210 17.13 -19.33 38.18
C ASP A 210 18.42 -20.14 38.41
N GLY A 211 19.33 -19.52 39.17
CA GLY A 211 20.45 -20.15 39.85
C GLY A 211 20.96 -19.24 40.96
N TRP A 212 20.57 -19.59 42.19
CA TRP A 212 20.77 -18.91 43.47
C TRP A 212 22.22 -18.52 43.79
#